data_AF-A0A2E0RVD7-F1
#
_entry.id   AF-A0A2E0RVD7-F1
#
_cell.length_a   1.000
_cell.length_b   1.000
_cell.length_c   1.000
_cell.angle_alpha   90.00
_cell.angle_beta   90.00
_cell.angle_gamma   90.00
#
_symmetry.space_group_name_H-M   'P 1'
#
loop_
_entity.id
_entity.type
_entity.pdbx_description
1 polymer ?
#
loop_
_entity_poly.entity_id
_entity_poly.type
_entity_poly.pdbx_seq_one_letter_code
_entity_poly.pdbx_strand_id
1 'polypeptide(L)'
;MIRVTTIYAASAGPSARYYTGYLTEPDGELPGRWMGRQASAFGLGGEVSTDALESLLSGRHPVTGQVLGRELLDRVDRHGNVTRAVAGYDATFSAPKSLSVLWALTGDDGLAECHD
;
A
#
# COMPACT_ATOMS: atom_id res chain seq x y z
N MET A 1 3.78 10.92 13.47
CA MET A 1 5.05 10.15 13.39
C MET A 1 5.02 9.35 12.10
N ILE A 2 6.15 9.22 11.40
CA ILE A 2 6.24 8.40 10.17
C ILE A 2 7.05 7.14 10.47
N ARG A 3 6.53 5.99 10.05
CA ARG A 3 7.26 4.71 10.01
C ARG A 3 7.33 4.24 8.57
N VAL A 4 8.51 3.80 8.14
CA VAL A 4 8.71 3.23 6.79
C VAL A 4 9.06 1.76 6.91
N THR A 5 8.32 0.91 6.20
CA THR A 5 8.57 -0.54 6.13
C THR A 5 8.71 -0.97 4.68
N THR A 6 9.69 -1.83 4.41
CA THR A 6 9.90 -2.37 3.06
C THR A 6 8.88 -3.45 2.76
N ILE A 7 8.27 -3.38 1.58
CA ILE A 7 7.42 -4.44 1.03
C ILE A 7 8.26 -5.22 0.01
N TYR A 8 8.40 -6.53 0.23
CA TYR A 8 9.13 -7.40 -0.69
C TYR A 8 8.19 -8.00 -1.73
N ALA A 9 8.70 -8.24 -2.94
CA ALA A 9 7.90 -8.83 -4.03
C ALA A 9 7.36 -10.23 -3.67
N ALA A 10 8.10 -10.99 -2.86
CA ALA A 10 7.67 -12.28 -2.34
C ALA A 10 6.39 -12.20 -1.47
N SER A 11 6.04 -11.02 -0.93
CA SER A 11 4.83 -10.80 -0.14
C SER A 11 3.74 -10.04 -0.90
N ALA A 12 3.84 -9.88 -2.22
CA ALA A 12 2.91 -9.05 -3.01
C ALA A 12 1.42 -9.37 -2.75
N GLY A 13 1.01 -10.64 -2.90
CA GLY A 13 -0.38 -11.05 -2.66
C GLY A 13 -0.85 -10.88 -1.21
N PRO A 14 -0.12 -11.40 -0.20
CA PRO A 14 -0.44 -11.16 1.20
C PRO A 14 -0.51 -9.67 1.58
N SER A 15 0.43 -8.86 1.09
CA SER A 15 0.43 -7.41 1.33
C SER A 15 -0.77 -6.73 0.68
N ALA A 16 -1.11 -7.08 -0.57
CA ALA A 16 -2.28 -6.52 -1.24
C ALA A 16 -3.55 -6.80 -0.44
N ARG A 17 -3.79 -8.06 -0.05
CA ARG A 17 -4.97 -8.45 0.77
C ARG A 17 -5.00 -7.77 2.13
N TYR A 18 -3.85 -7.52 2.75
CA TYR A 18 -3.78 -6.79 4.01
C TYR A 18 -4.25 -5.34 3.85
N TYR A 19 -3.75 -4.63 2.84
CA TYR A 19 -4.09 -3.21 2.60
C TYR A 19 -5.43 -2.97 1.91
N THR A 20 -6.07 -4.00 1.35
CA THR A 20 -7.39 -3.86 0.72
C THR A 20 -8.46 -4.70 1.40
N GLY A 21 -8.10 -5.43 2.46
CA GLY A 21 -9.02 -6.24 3.26
C GLY A 21 -9.93 -5.42 4.16
N TYR A 22 -9.81 -4.09 4.14
CA TYR A 22 -10.73 -3.19 4.80
C TYR A 22 -12.14 -3.44 4.24
N LEU A 23 -13.09 -3.77 5.14
CA LEU A 23 -14.54 -4.00 4.90
C LEU A 23 -15.09 -5.44 4.91
N THR A 24 -14.42 -6.45 5.47
CA THR A 24 -15.19 -7.64 5.94
C THR A 24 -15.83 -7.46 7.31
N GLU A 25 -15.49 -6.40 8.06
CA GLU A 25 -16.04 -6.10 9.39
C GLU A 25 -16.49 -4.62 9.51
N PRO A 26 -17.47 -4.29 10.37
CA PRO A 26 -18.27 -3.05 10.35
C PRO A 26 -17.56 -1.74 10.75
N ASP A 27 -16.23 -1.68 10.71
CA ASP A 27 -15.44 -0.83 11.62
C ASP A 27 -15.07 0.55 11.04
N GLY A 28 -15.57 0.92 9.86
CA GLY A 28 -15.54 2.30 9.36
C GLY A 28 -14.23 2.78 8.72
N GLU A 29 -13.27 1.90 8.41
CA GLU A 29 -12.07 2.27 7.65
C GLU A 29 -12.39 2.40 6.15
N LEU A 30 -12.06 3.55 5.56
CA LEU A 30 -12.37 3.83 4.15
C LEU A 30 -11.41 3.09 3.21
N PRO A 31 -11.86 2.70 2.01
CA PRO A 31 -10.99 2.10 1.01
C PRO A 31 -9.81 3.01 0.65
N GLY A 32 -8.63 2.41 0.50
CA GLY A 32 -7.43 3.12 0.03
C GLY A 32 -7.66 3.72 -1.35
N ARG A 33 -7.01 4.86 -1.64
CA ARG A 33 -7.15 5.59 -2.90
C ARG A 33 -5.83 5.79 -3.61
N TRP A 34 -5.85 5.71 -4.94
CA TRP A 34 -4.69 6.01 -5.77
C TRP A 34 -4.31 7.48 -5.67
N MET A 35 -3.03 7.73 -5.41
CA MET A 35 -2.45 9.06 -5.36
C MET A 35 -1.12 9.13 -6.14
N GLY A 36 -0.73 10.34 -6.51
CA GLY A 36 0.55 10.62 -7.16
C GLY A 36 0.49 10.66 -8.69
N ARG A 37 1.42 11.42 -9.28
CA ARG A 37 1.45 11.70 -10.73
C ARG A 37 1.58 10.45 -11.60
N GLN A 38 2.28 9.42 -11.10
CA GLN A 38 2.46 8.18 -11.84
C GLN A 38 1.19 7.31 -11.87
N ALA A 39 0.36 7.37 -10.83
CA ALA A 39 -0.95 6.71 -10.86
C ALA A 39 -1.79 7.25 -12.02
N SER A 40 -1.86 8.59 -12.16
CA SER A 40 -2.54 9.22 -13.30
C SER A 40 -1.94 8.81 -14.65
N ALA A 41 -0.61 8.71 -14.75
CA ALA A 41 0.05 8.26 -15.99
C ALA A 41 -0.27 6.80 -16.36
N PHE A 42 -0.60 5.95 -15.37
CA PHE A 42 -1.06 4.57 -15.57
C PHE A 42 -2.58 4.46 -15.70
N GLY A 43 -3.31 5.59 -15.71
CA GLY A 43 -4.77 5.60 -15.71
C GLY A 43 -5.39 5.07 -14.42
N LEU A 44 -4.63 5.05 -13.32
CA LEU A 44 -5.09 4.64 -11.99
C LEU A 44 -5.64 5.85 -11.23
N GLY A 45 -6.83 5.70 -10.68
CA GLY A 45 -7.53 6.73 -9.91
C GLY A 45 -8.65 6.11 -9.08
N GLY A 46 -9.11 6.83 -8.06
CA GLY A 46 -10.16 6.33 -7.17
C GLY A 46 -9.66 5.23 -6.23
N GLU A 47 -10.53 4.27 -5.93
CA GLU A 47 -10.29 3.18 -4.99
C GLU A 47 -9.21 2.18 -5.48
N VAL A 48 -8.44 1.65 -4.54
CA VAL A 48 -7.42 0.62 -4.77
C VAL A 48 -8.04 -0.77 -4.59
N SER A 49 -8.19 -1.51 -5.68
CA SER A 49 -8.57 -2.93 -5.61
C SER A 49 -7.39 -3.83 -5.25
N THR A 50 -7.65 -4.97 -4.61
CA THR A 50 -6.65 -6.02 -4.30
C THR A 50 -5.82 -6.41 -5.51
N ASP A 51 -6.46 -6.75 -6.63
CA ASP A 51 -5.79 -7.26 -7.83
C ASP A 51 -4.86 -6.21 -8.46
N ALA A 52 -5.29 -4.95 -8.46
CA ALA A 52 -4.46 -3.86 -8.97
C ALA A 52 -3.23 -3.60 -8.10
N LEU A 53 -3.38 -3.64 -6.77
CA LEU A 53 -2.25 -3.47 -5.86
C LEU A 53 -1.29 -4.66 -5.95
N GLU A 54 -1.80 -5.89 -5.99
CA GLU A 54 -0.99 -7.10 -6.17
C GLU A 54 -0.22 -7.07 -7.50
N SER A 55 -0.86 -6.62 -8.59
CA SER A 55 -0.21 -6.48 -9.89
C SER A 55 0.98 -5.53 -9.83
N LEU A 56 0.83 -4.36 -9.20
CA LEU A 56 1.95 -3.40 -9.04
C LEU A 56 3.06 -3.95 -8.15
N LEU A 57 2.71 -4.56 -7.01
CA LEU A 57 3.69 -5.18 -6.11
C LEU A 57 4.42 -6.37 -6.76
N SER A 58 3.83 -6.96 -7.80
CA SER A 58 4.44 -8.00 -8.65
C SER A 58 5.19 -7.43 -9.85
N GLY A 59 5.31 -6.11 -9.96
CA GLY A 59 6.04 -5.43 -11.05
C GLY A 59 5.29 -5.41 -12.38
N ARG A 60 3.95 -5.42 -12.37
CA ARG A 60 3.10 -5.39 -13.57
C ARG A 60 2.14 -4.21 -13.55
N HIS A 61 1.83 -3.70 -14.74
CA HIS A 61 0.83 -2.67 -14.92
C HIS A 61 -0.56 -3.25 -14.62
N PRO A 62 -1.37 -2.66 -13.71
CA PRO A 62 -2.66 -3.23 -13.29
C PRO A 62 -3.68 -3.43 -14.40
N VAL A 63 -3.70 -2.51 -15.38
CA VAL A 63 -4.65 -2.57 -16.50
C VAL A 63 -4.15 -3.44 -17.66
N THR A 64 -2.90 -3.23 -18.10
CA THR A 64 -2.39 -3.87 -19.33
C THR A 64 -1.64 -5.18 -19.07
N GLY A 65 -1.28 -5.47 -17.82
CA GLY A 65 -0.42 -6.62 -17.45
C GLY A 65 1.05 -6.49 -17.88
N GLN A 66 1.42 -5.38 -18.52
CA GLN A 66 2.78 -5.14 -19.01
C GLN A 66 3.78 -5.16 -17.84
N VAL A 67 4.92 -5.81 -18.03
CA VAL A 67 6.01 -5.79 -17.04
C VAL A 67 6.57 -4.38 -16.93
N LEU A 68 6.63 -3.87 -15.70
CA LEU A 68 7.17 -2.56 -15.37
C LEU A 68 8.68 -2.67 -15.13
N GLY A 69 9.45 -2.59 -16.21
CA GLY A 69 10.90 -2.65 -16.15
C GLY A 69 11.45 -4.06 -15.99
N ARG A 70 12.32 -4.28 -15.00
CA ARG A 70 12.91 -5.60 -14.74
C ARG A 70 12.04 -6.38 -13.77
N GLU A 71 11.99 -7.69 -13.96
CA GLU A 71 11.26 -8.59 -13.06
C GLU A 71 11.82 -8.51 -11.62
N LEU A 72 10.90 -8.49 -10.66
CA LEU A 72 11.20 -8.39 -9.23
C LEU A 72 11.58 -9.76 -8.67
N LEU A 73 12.80 -10.19 -8.95
CA LEU A 73 13.35 -11.47 -8.51
C LEU A 73 14.41 -11.31 -7.44
N ASP A 74 14.37 -12.18 -6.44
CA ASP A 74 15.45 -12.34 -5.47
C ASP A 74 16.76 -12.67 -6.19
N ARG A 75 17.86 -12.10 -5.71
CA ARG A 75 19.19 -12.31 -6.29
C ARG A 75 20.07 -13.02 -5.30
N VAL A 76 20.77 -14.03 -5.77
CA VAL A 76 21.77 -14.76 -4.97
C VAL A 76 23.16 -14.37 -5.48
N ASP A 77 24.01 -13.91 -4.57
CA ASP A 77 25.40 -13.61 -4.92
C ASP A 77 26.28 -14.87 -4.97
N ARG A 78 27.54 -14.72 -5.39
CA ARG A 78 28.52 -15.82 -5.47
C ARG A 78 28.83 -16.50 -4.12
N HIS A 79 28.45 -15.87 -3.01
CA HIS A 79 28.66 -16.36 -1.66
C HIS A 79 27.39 -16.99 -1.06
N GLY A 80 26.29 -17.04 -1.81
CA GLY A 80 25.01 -17.59 -1.37
C GLY A 80 24.13 -16.60 -0.61
N ASN A 81 24.50 -15.32 -0.51
CA ASN A 81 23.66 -14.32 0.16
C ASN A 81 22.48 -13.94 -0.73
N VAL A 82 21.29 -13.89 -0.14
CA VAL A 82 20.04 -13.52 -0.83
C VAL A 82 19.75 -12.03 -0.64
N THR A 83 19.71 -11.29 -1.73
CA THR A 83 19.14 -9.93 -1.77
C THR A 83 17.68 -10.04 -2.22
N ARG A 84 16.75 -9.71 -1.32
CA ARG A 84 15.31 -9.78 -1.61
C ARG A 84 14.88 -8.70 -2.59
N ALA A 85 14.00 -9.04 -3.52
CA ALA A 85 13.39 -8.06 -4.41
C ALA A 85 12.43 -7.15 -3.64
N VAL A 86 12.64 -5.84 -3.75
CA VAL A 86 11.77 -4.82 -3.14
C VAL A 86 10.69 -4.44 -4.15
N ALA A 87 9.44 -4.54 -3.72
CA ALA A 87 8.26 -4.16 -4.50
C ALA A 87 7.79 -2.73 -4.20
N GLY A 88 8.02 -2.27 -2.97
CA GLY A 88 7.62 -0.93 -2.55
C GLY A 88 7.94 -0.64 -1.10
N TYR A 89 7.39 0.46 -0.61
CA TYR A 89 7.51 0.90 0.77
C TYR A 89 6.15 1.30 1.31
N ASP A 90 5.84 0.87 2.53
CA ASP A 90 4.73 1.36 3.33
C ASP A 90 5.24 2.53 4.16
N ALA A 91 4.66 3.71 3.94
CA ALA A 91 4.85 4.88 4.78
C ALA A 91 3.60 5.08 5.65
N THR A 92 3.66 4.62 6.90
CA THR A 92 2.55 4.77 7.84
C THR A 92 2.63 6.12 8.56
N PHE A 93 1.59 6.94 8.43
CA PHE A 93 1.45 8.22 9.12
C PHE A 93 0.52 8.08 10.31
N SER A 94 1.07 8.05 11.52
CA SER A 94 0.26 7.97 12.75
C SER A 94 0.05 9.36 13.37
N ALA A 95 -1.21 9.70 13.60
CA ALA A 95 -1.62 10.88 14.36
C ALA A 95 -1.06 10.87 15.80
N PRO A 96 -0.88 12.04 16.44
CA PRO A 96 -0.63 12.11 17.88
C PRO A 96 -1.73 11.40 18.66
N LYS A 97 -1.39 10.68 19.74
CA LYS A 97 -2.36 9.84 20.46
C LYS A 97 -3.57 10.62 20.98
N SER A 98 -3.39 11.88 21.37
CA SER A 98 -4.48 12.78 21.79
C SER A 98 -5.51 12.99 20.67
N LEU A 99 -5.08 13.16 19.42
CA LEU A 99 -5.98 13.32 18.27
C LEU A 99 -6.79 12.04 18.04
N SER A 100 -6.14 10.88 18.05
CA SER A 100 -6.83 9.60 17.87
C SER A 100 -7.84 9.31 18.98
N VAL A 101 -7.51 9.63 20.24
CA VAL A 101 -8.44 9.46 21.38
C VAL A 101 -9.62 10.41 21.24
N LEU A 102 -9.39 11.66 20.84
CA LEU A 102 -10.47 12.61 20.64
C LEU A 102 -11.43 12.13 19.55
N TRP A 103 -10.91 11.77 18.37
CA TRP A 103 -11.72 11.22 17.27
C TRP A 103 -12.52 9.98 17.69
N ALA A 104 -11.88 9.01 18.35
CA ALA A 104 -12.55 7.77 18.77
C ALA A 104 -13.68 7.99 19.79
N LEU A 105 -13.61 9.07 20.58
CA LEU A 105 -14.64 9.39 21.58
C LEU A 105 -15.75 10.29 21.02
N THR A 106 -15.46 11.13 20.02
CA THR A 106 -16.41 12.11 19.49
C THR A 106 -17.05 11.70 18.17
N GLY A 107 -16.39 10.86 17.37
CA GLY A 107 -16.80 10.56 15.99
C GLY A 107 -16.78 11.80 15.09
N ASP A 108 -15.95 12.81 15.41
CA ASP A 108 -15.87 14.05 14.63
C ASP A 108 -15.05 13.83 13.35
N ASP A 109 -15.73 13.71 12.21
CA ASP A 109 -15.11 13.50 10.90
C ASP A 109 -14.12 14.60 10.52
N GLY A 110 -14.28 15.82 11.03
CA GLY A 110 -13.31 16.90 10.79
C GLY A 110 -11.92 16.60 11.35
N LEU A 111 -11.81 15.77 12.38
CA LEU A 111 -10.53 15.31 12.91
C LEU A 111 -9.89 14.22 12.05
N ALA A 112 -10.69 13.41 11.36
CA ALA A 112 -10.21 12.43 10.39
C ALA A 112 -9.75 13.13 9.10
N GLU A 113 -10.55 14.08 8.58
CA GLU A 113 -10.22 14.88 7.41
C GLU A 113 -8.91 15.69 7.59
N CYS A 114 -8.61 16.15 8.81
CA CYS A 114 -7.37 16.86 9.09
C CYS A 114 -6.12 15.94 9.06
N HIS A 115 -6.31 14.62 9.12
CA HIS A 115 -5.23 13.63 9.09
C HIS A 115 -4.91 13.13 7.67
N ASP A 116 -5.92 13.08 6.78
CA ASP A 116 -5.82 12.70 5.36
C ASP A 116 -5.10 13.74 4.47
#